data_AF-A0AB34WX47-F1
#
_entry.id   AF-A0AB34WX47-F1
#
_cell.length_a   1.000
_cell.length_b   1.000
_cell.length_c   1.000
_cell.angle_alpha   90.00
_cell.angle_beta   90.00
_cell.angle_gamma   90.00
#
_symmetry.space_group_name_H-M   'P 1'
#
loop_
_entity.id
_entity.type
_entity.pdbx_description
1 polymer ?
#
loop_
_entity_poly.entity_id
_entity_poly.type
_entity_poly.pdbx_seq_one_letter_code
_entity_poly.pdbx_strand_id
1 'polypeptide(L)'
;MSFYDFEVEQKFRAEAAEIIARYPEGHERSAMIPLLHLVQSIDGYVTANGIGLIADILNCQRAEVSAVATFYTQFKRHPNGEYTVGVCTNALCAVLGGDNIMETLEKELEVGNDETTADGKITLEALECNAGCDYAPVVMVNWEFFDNQTPESALQLVRDIKAGKPVHPTRGSEVAPTFKEASRILAGFPNPETANQGVAAGPASLWGLQVAEEKGMEAPDPQHFEKSEAAQAGETASGGAANQAGKDPVGNEHSSAQHKEADK
;
A
#
# COMPACT_ATOMS: atom_id res chain seq x y z
N MET A 1 -2.24 -20.31 25.00
CA MET A 1 -1.31 -20.95 24.04
C MET A 1 -0.55 -19.79 23.40
N SER A 2 0.78 -19.78 23.43
CA SER A 2 1.60 -18.69 22.87
C SER A 2 1.48 -18.68 21.35
N PHE A 3 1.38 -17.51 20.72
CA PHE A 3 1.28 -17.40 19.25
C PHE A 3 2.66 -17.47 18.59
N TYR A 4 3.67 -16.94 19.28
CA TYR A 4 5.07 -16.97 18.88
C TYR A 4 5.94 -17.45 20.04
N ASP A 5 7.24 -17.60 19.79
CA ASP A 5 8.25 -17.67 20.84
C ASP A 5 8.17 -16.42 21.74
N PHE A 6 8.48 -16.60 23.03
CA PHE A 6 8.24 -15.58 24.06
C PHE A 6 8.86 -14.22 23.71
N GLU A 7 10.12 -14.19 23.25
CA GLU A 7 10.82 -12.95 22.91
C GLU A 7 10.19 -12.22 21.72
N VAL A 8 9.76 -12.98 20.70
CA VAL A 8 9.10 -12.43 19.50
C VAL A 8 7.73 -11.85 19.88
N GLU A 9 6.96 -12.57 20.68
CA GLU A 9 5.64 -12.09 21.12
C GLU A 9 5.75 -10.84 21.99
N GLN A 10 6.72 -10.78 22.92
CA GLN A 10 6.96 -9.60 23.75
C GLN A 10 7.32 -8.38 22.91
N LYS A 11 8.24 -8.54 21.94
CA LYS A 11 8.60 -7.46 21.02
C LYS A 11 7.39 -7.00 20.20
N PHE A 12 6.62 -7.95 19.65
CA PHE A 12 5.42 -7.63 18.87
C PHE A 12 4.43 -6.82 19.69
N ARG A 13 4.14 -7.23 20.93
CA ARG A 13 3.18 -6.53 21.81
C ARG A 13 3.65 -5.12 22.17
N ALA A 14 4.96 -4.92 22.37
CA ALA A 14 5.51 -3.59 22.60
C ALA A 14 5.33 -2.68 21.37
N GLU A 15 5.71 -3.14 20.19
CA GLU A 15 5.55 -2.39 18.93
C GLU A 15 4.05 -2.17 18.59
N ALA A 16 3.19 -3.14 18.89
CA ALA A 16 1.75 -3.02 18.72
C ALA A 16 1.15 -1.93 19.61
N ALA A 17 1.62 -1.79 20.85
CA ALA A 17 1.19 -0.72 21.74
C ALA A 17 1.55 0.67 21.18
N GLU A 18 2.73 0.82 20.57
CA GLU A 18 3.13 2.07 19.89
C GLU A 18 2.24 2.38 18.68
N ILE A 19 1.84 1.36 17.91
CA ILE A 19 0.90 1.53 16.79
C ILE A 19 -0.47 1.95 17.31
N ILE A 20 -1.00 1.26 18.32
CA ILE A 20 -2.34 1.52 18.89
C ILE A 20 -2.42 2.93 19.48
N ALA A 21 -1.35 3.41 20.11
CA ALA A 21 -1.29 4.76 20.68
C ALA A 21 -1.43 5.90 19.64
N ARG A 22 -1.36 5.60 18.34
CA ARG A 22 -1.60 6.57 17.25
C ARG A 22 -3.09 6.83 17.02
N TYR A 23 -3.97 6.02 17.61
CA TYR A 23 -5.41 6.11 17.46
C TYR A 23 -6.07 6.59 18.76
N PRO A 24 -7.22 7.28 18.69
CA PRO A 24 -7.95 7.69 19.88
C PRO A 24 -8.37 6.48 20.75
N GLU A 25 -8.50 6.70 22.05
CA GLU A 25 -9.03 5.71 23.00
C GLU A 25 -10.43 5.24 22.54
N GLY A 26 -10.67 3.92 22.60
CA GLY A 26 -11.89 3.28 22.10
C GLY A 26 -11.91 3.03 20.58
N HIS A 27 -10.86 3.44 19.86
CA HIS A 27 -10.70 3.23 18.41
C HIS A 27 -9.49 2.36 18.07
N GLU A 28 -9.05 1.49 18.99
CA GLU A 28 -7.87 0.64 18.84
C GLU A 28 -7.97 -0.29 17.63
N ARG A 29 -9.20 -0.68 17.25
CA ARG A 29 -9.47 -1.48 16.05
C ARG A 29 -8.95 -0.85 14.76
N SER A 30 -8.77 0.48 14.71
CA SER A 30 -8.18 1.17 13.56
C SER A 30 -6.70 0.82 13.32
N ALA A 31 -6.01 0.25 14.32
CA ALA A 31 -4.63 -0.23 14.20
C ALA A 31 -4.49 -1.53 13.39
N MET A 32 -5.58 -2.14 12.91
CA MET A 32 -5.53 -3.48 12.30
C MET A 32 -4.65 -3.57 11.05
N ILE A 33 -4.71 -2.58 10.16
CA ILE A 33 -3.89 -2.52 8.94
C ILE A 33 -2.40 -2.47 9.26
N PRO A 34 -1.90 -1.51 10.08
CA PRO A 34 -0.47 -1.49 10.42
C PRO A 34 -0.02 -2.71 11.24
N LEU A 35 -0.89 -3.30 12.06
CA LEU A 35 -0.56 -4.55 12.76
C LEU A 35 -0.42 -5.76 11.81
N LEU A 36 -1.22 -5.83 10.75
CA LEU A 36 -1.06 -6.85 9.71
C LEU A 36 0.26 -6.66 8.95
N HIS A 37 0.66 -5.42 8.65
CA HIS A 37 2.00 -5.15 8.12
C HIS A 37 3.10 -5.51 9.11
N LEU A 38 2.90 -5.31 10.41
CA LEU A 38 3.86 -5.73 11.43
C LEU A 38 4.05 -7.26 11.43
N VAL A 39 2.98 -8.03 11.29
CA VAL A 39 3.07 -9.50 11.11
C VAL A 39 3.90 -9.84 9.87
N GLN A 40 3.62 -9.21 8.72
CA GLN A 40 4.40 -9.45 7.50
C GLN A 40 5.88 -9.08 7.64
N SER A 41 6.22 -8.07 8.46
CA SER A 41 7.61 -7.70 8.71
C SER A 41 8.41 -8.78 9.46
N ILE A 42 7.72 -9.65 10.19
CA ILE A 42 8.34 -10.74 10.97
C ILE A 42 8.27 -12.04 10.17
N ASP A 43 7.09 -12.39 9.68
CA ASP A 43 6.80 -13.70 9.08
C ASP A 43 7.00 -13.71 7.56
N GLY A 44 6.98 -12.55 6.91
CA GLY A 44 7.01 -12.41 5.45
C GLY A 44 5.64 -12.57 4.78
N TYR A 45 4.60 -12.87 5.55
CA TYR A 45 3.21 -12.99 5.12
C TYR A 45 2.29 -13.02 6.36
N VAL A 46 0.98 -12.91 6.20
CA VAL A 46 0.01 -12.96 7.29
C VAL A 46 -0.26 -14.42 7.71
N THR A 47 0.30 -14.82 8.86
CA THR A 47 0.13 -16.16 9.42
C THR A 47 -1.13 -16.28 10.29
N ALA A 48 -1.58 -17.52 10.52
CA ALA A 48 -2.66 -17.79 11.48
C ALA A 48 -2.28 -17.38 12.93
N ASN A 49 -1.00 -17.46 13.27
CA ASN A 49 -0.48 -16.99 14.56
C ASN A 49 -0.56 -15.47 14.66
N GLY A 50 -0.14 -14.74 13.62
CA GLY A 50 -0.29 -13.28 13.54
C GLY A 50 -1.75 -12.84 13.64
N ILE A 51 -2.67 -13.49 12.92
CA ILE A 51 -4.12 -13.25 13.03
C ILE A 51 -4.60 -13.46 14.48
N GLY A 52 -4.16 -14.55 15.11
CA GLY A 52 -4.52 -14.88 16.48
C GLY A 52 -4.02 -13.84 17.49
N LEU A 53 -2.77 -13.38 17.33
CA LEU A 53 -2.16 -12.39 18.20
C LEU A 53 -2.80 -11.01 18.04
N ILE A 54 -3.09 -10.58 16.80
CA ILE A 54 -3.80 -9.31 16.57
C ILE A 54 -5.20 -9.34 17.19
N ALA A 55 -5.93 -10.45 17.02
CA ALA A 55 -7.25 -10.60 17.60
C ALA A 55 -7.23 -10.54 19.13
N ASP A 56 -6.21 -11.14 19.76
CA ASP A 56 -5.97 -11.05 21.21
C ASP A 56 -5.64 -9.62 21.66
N ILE A 57 -4.74 -8.93 20.96
CA ILE A 57 -4.33 -7.55 21.28
C ILE A 57 -5.49 -6.56 21.13
N LEU A 58 -6.26 -6.66 20.06
CA LEU A 58 -7.37 -5.74 19.78
C LEU A 58 -8.69 -6.15 20.42
N ASN A 59 -8.69 -7.24 21.20
CA ASN A 59 -9.89 -7.82 21.81
C ASN A 59 -11.04 -7.99 20.79
N CYS A 60 -10.74 -8.57 19.63
CA CYS A 60 -11.70 -8.81 18.55
C CYS A 60 -11.68 -10.27 18.10
N GLN A 61 -12.59 -10.65 17.20
CA GLN A 61 -12.63 -12.01 16.67
C GLN A 61 -11.54 -12.20 15.60
N ARG A 62 -10.95 -13.41 15.56
CA ARG A 62 -10.04 -13.81 14.48
C ARG A 62 -10.68 -13.66 13.10
N ALA A 63 -11.99 -13.90 12.99
CA ALA A 63 -12.74 -13.75 11.75
C ALA A 63 -12.72 -12.30 11.22
N GLU A 64 -12.74 -11.31 12.11
CA GLU A 64 -12.67 -9.89 11.73
C GLU A 64 -11.29 -9.54 11.18
N VAL A 65 -10.22 -10.02 11.81
CA VAL A 65 -8.84 -9.84 11.31
C VAL A 65 -8.64 -10.57 9.98
N SER A 66 -9.11 -11.81 9.87
CA SER A 66 -9.07 -12.57 8.62
C SER A 66 -9.82 -11.84 7.50
N ALA A 67 -11.00 -11.27 7.77
CA ALA A 67 -11.77 -10.55 6.76
C ALA A 67 -10.95 -9.38 6.17
N VAL A 68 -10.30 -8.58 7.04
CA VAL A 68 -9.40 -7.49 6.60
C VAL A 68 -8.21 -8.03 5.81
N ALA A 69 -7.55 -9.07 6.31
CA ALA A 69 -6.41 -9.69 5.65
C ALA A 69 -6.76 -10.30 4.27
N THR A 70 -8.00 -10.72 4.06
CA THR A 70 -8.48 -11.22 2.75
C THR A 70 -8.98 -10.13 1.81
N PHE A 71 -9.37 -8.97 2.35
CA PHE A 71 -9.97 -7.90 1.56
C PHE A 71 -8.92 -7.07 0.83
N TYR A 72 -7.79 -6.77 1.49
CA TYR A 72 -6.71 -5.99 0.90
C TYR A 72 -5.65 -6.90 0.28
N THR A 73 -5.36 -6.71 -1.00
CA THR A 73 -4.36 -7.48 -1.77
C THR A 73 -2.93 -7.31 -1.27
N GLN A 74 -2.65 -6.23 -0.54
CA GLN A 74 -1.35 -5.93 0.07
C GLN A 74 -0.93 -6.95 1.14
N PHE A 75 -1.89 -7.71 1.68
CA PHE A 75 -1.63 -8.74 2.67
C PHE A 75 -1.45 -10.10 1.99
N LYS A 76 -0.20 -10.56 1.90
CA LYS A 76 0.14 -11.89 1.40
C LYS A 76 -0.29 -12.92 2.43
N ARG A 77 -1.12 -13.88 2.01
CA ARG A 77 -1.69 -14.93 2.89
C ARG A 77 -0.97 -16.28 2.75
N HIS A 78 0.03 -16.33 1.89
CA HIS A 78 0.92 -17.45 1.63
C HIS A 78 2.36 -16.96 1.69
N PRO A 79 3.35 -17.86 1.88
CA PRO A 79 4.75 -17.47 1.85
C PRO A 79 5.07 -16.63 0.61
N ASN A 80 5.66 -15.46 0.84
CA ASN A 80 6.06 -14.52 -0.19
C ASN A 80 7.59 -14.52 -0.29
N GLY A 81 8.10 -14.19 -1.46
CA GLY A 81 9.52 -14.04 -1.71
C GLY A 81 10.14 -12.91 -0.89
N GLU A 82 11.46 -12.86 -0.88
CA GLU A 82 12.22 -11.72 -0.35
C GLU A 82 11.82 -10.41 -1.05
N TYR A 83 11.44 -10.49 -2.33
CA TYR A 83 10.93 -9.40 -3.14
C TYR A 83 9.63 -9.79 -3.85
N THR A 84 8.57 -8.99 -3.68
CA THR A 84 7.40 -9.02 -4.56
C THR A 84 7.67 -8.09 -5.74
N VAL A 85 7.82 -8.67 -6.93
CA VAL A 85 8.02 -7.95 -8.19
C VAL A 85 6.68 -7.91 -8.90
N GLY A 86 6.08 -6.72 -8.99
CA GLY A 86 4.76 -6.54 -9.58
C GLY A 86 4.80 -5.74 -10.88
N VAL A 87 4.13 -6.21 -11.92
CA VAL A 87 4.06 -5.55 -13.23
C VAL A 87 2.68 -4.95 -13.42
N CYS A 88 2.57 -3.64 -13.66
CA CYS A 88 1.28 -3.03 -13.97
C CYS A 88 0.80 -3.49 -15.36
N THR A 89 -0.35 -4.17 -15.42
CA THR A 89 -0.99 -4.63 -16.67
C THR A 89 -2.31 -3.91 -16.94
N ASN A 90 -2.59 -2.83 -16.22
CA ASN A 90 -3.77 -2.00 -16.47
C ASN A 90 -3.59 -1.15 -17.74
N ALA A 91 -4.70 -0.61 -18.27
CA ALA A 91 -4.88 -0.13 -19.64
C ALA A 91 -3.70 0.64 -20.24
N LEU A 92 -3.18 1.67 -19.55
CA LEU A 92 -2.08 2.47 -20.11
C LEU A 92 -0.76 1.68 -20.15
N CYS A 93 -0.42 0.97 -19.07
CA CYS A 93 0.79 0.15 -19.04
C CYS A 93 0.70 -0.99 -20.05
N ALA A 94 -0.46 -1.66 -20.17
CA ALA A 94 -0.70 -2.70 -21.18
C ALA A 94 -0.42 -2.18 -22.61
N VAL A 95 -1.00 -1.02 -22.97
CA VAL A 95 -0.76 -0.38 -24.28
C VAL A 95 0.72 -0.06 -24.52
N LEU A 96 1.45 0.32 -23.48
CA LEU A 96 2.86 0.68 -23.56
C LEU A 96 3.82 -0.51 -23.38
N GLY A 97 3.32 -1.73 -23.21
CA GLY A 97 4.12 -2.96 -23.18
C GLY A 97 4.23 -3.67 -21.83
N GLY A 98 3.38 -3.33 -20.85
CA GLY A 98 3.30 -4.02 -19.55
C GLY A 98 3.03 -5.52 -19.68
N ASP A 99 2.14 -5.93 -20.59
CA ASP A 99 1.86 -7.35 -20.85
C ASP A 99 3.10 -8.08 -21.39
N ASN A 100 3.88 -7.42 -22.26
CA ASN A 100 5.13 -7.98 -22.78
C ASN A 100 6.18 -8.14 -21.66
N ILE A 101 6.23 -7.21 -20.70
CA ILE A 101 7.10 -7.32 -19.52
C ILE A 101 6.66 -8.53 -18.69
N MET A 102 5.36 -8.64 -18.38
CA MET A 102 4.82 -9.75 -17.58
C MET A 102 5.18 -11.10 -18.21
N GLU A 103 4.89 -11.30 -19.50
CA GLU A 103 5.22 -12.54 -20.21
C GLU A 103 6.73 -12.84 -20.22
N THR A 104 7.56 -11.81 -20.30
CA THR A 104 9.02 -11.97 -20.31
C THR A 104 9.51 -12.44 -18.94
N LEU A 105 8.97 -11.87 -17.86
CA LEU A 105 9.33 -12.25 -16.51
C LEU A 105 8.80 -13.63 -16.12
N GLU A 106 7.59 -13.99 -16.51
CA GLU A 106 7.04 -15.34 -16.30
C GLU A 106 7.95 -16.41 -16.91
N LYS A 107 8.45 -16.18 -18.14
CA LYS A 107 9.37 -17.10 -18.83
C LYS A 107 10.74 -17.19 -18.16
N GLU A 108 11.31 -16.07 -17.71
CA GLU A 108 12.63 -16.05 -17.05
C GLU A 108 12.58 -16.68 -15.64
N LEU A 109 11.51 -16.41 -14.90
CA LEU A 109 11.37 -16.83 -13.51
C LEU A 109 10.74 -18.22 -13.36
N GLU A 110 10.14 -18.74 -14.42
CA GLU A 110 9.42 -20.02 -14.45
C GLU A 110 8.28 -20.09 -13.41
N VAL A 111 7.60 -18.96 -13.20
CA VAL A 111 6.47 -18.78 -12.27
C VAL A 111 5.40 -17.91 -12.93
N GLY A 112 4.13 -18.12 -12.56
CA GLY A 112 3.01 -17.29 -12.98
C GLY A 112 2.67 -16.16 -12.00
N ASN A 113 1.50 -15.55 -12.20
CA ASN A 113 0.95 -14.57 -11.27
C ASN A 113 0.72 -15.14 -9.87
N ASP A 114 1.13 -14.40 -8.85
CA ASP A 114 1.09 -14.73 -7.42
C ASP A 114 1.88 -16.00 -7.03
N GLU A 115 2.82 -16.42 -7.89
CA GLU A 115 3.71 -17.54 -7.63
C GLU A 115 5.11 -17.06 -7.24
N THR A 116 5.80 -17.88 -6.44
CA THR A 116 7.12 -17.57 -5.90
C THR A 116 8.17 -18.51 -6.46
N THR A 117 9.32 -17.96 -6.83
CA THR A 117 10.45 -18.74 -7.35
C THR A 117 10.93 -19.78 -6.33
N ALA A 118 11.46 -20.91 -6.83
CA ALA A 118 11.89 -22.03 -5.98
C ALA A 118 13.00 -21.66 -4.97
N ASP A 119 13.78 -20.61 -5.25
CA ASP A 119 14.80 -20.06 -4.34
C ASP A 119 14.23 -19.12 -3.28
N GLY A 120 12.92 -18.85 -3.30
CA GLY A 120 12.23 -17.97 -2.35
C GLY A 120 12.54 -16.49 -2.51
N LYS A 121 13.19 -16.08 -3.61
CA LYS A 121 13.63 -14.69 -3.78
C LYS A 121 12.54 -13.78 -4.34
N ILE A 122 11.80 -14.23 -5.35
CA ILE A 122 10.86 -13.38 -6.08
C ILE A 122 9.48 -14.00 -6.07
N THR A 123 8.47 -13.23 -5.66
CA THR A 123 7.06 -13.47 -6.00
C THR A 123 6.70 -12.55 -7.15
N LEU A 124 6.18 -13.10 -8.25
CA LEU A 124 5.76 -12.33 -9.41
C LEU A 124 4.26 -12.02 -9.32
N GLU A 125 3.86 -10.77 -9.54
CA GLU A 125 2.47 -10.34 -9.46
C GLU A 125 2.09 -9.47 -10.66
N ALA A 126 0.95 -9.73 -11.27
CA ALA A 126 0.28 -8.81 -12.18
C ALA A 126 -0.47 -7.79 -11.34
N LEU A 127 0.01 -6.54 -11.34
CA LEU A 127 -0.57 -5.45 -10.59
C LEU A 127 -1.65 -4.73 -11.39
N GLU A 128 -2.65 -4.26 -10.65
CA GLU A 128 -3.55 -3.21 -11.11
C GLU A 128 -2.87 -1.83 -11.09
N CYS A 129 -3.64 -0.77 -11.36
CA CYS A 129 -3.11 0.59 -11.46
C CYS A 129 -2.49 1.07 -10.13
N ASN A 130 -1.20 1.44 -10.18
CA ASN A 130 -0.45 2.07 -9.09
C ASN A 130 -0.24 3.58 -9.26
N ALA A 131 -1.07 4.22 -10.09
CA ALA A 131 -1.07 5.67 -10.33
C ALA A 131 0.26 6.30 -10.82
N GLY A 132 1.19 5.51 -11.36
CA GLY A 132 2.44 5.97 -12.01
C GLY A 132 2.33 6.11 -13.53
N CYS A 133 1.16 6.50 -14.04
CA CYS A 133 0.83 6.46 -15.47
C CYS A 133 1.69 7.39 -16.34
N ASP A 134 2.20 8.48 -15.77
CA ASP A 134 3.16 9.41 -16.38
C ASP A 134 4.54 8.78 -16.64
N TYR A 135 4.78 7.59 -16.11
CA TYR A 135 6.01 6.81 -16.18
C TYR A 135 5.83 5.40 -16.73
N ALA A 136 4.68 5.09 -17.33
CA ALA A 136 4.37 3.76 -17.83
C ALA A 136 5.33 3.30 -18.96
N PRO A 137 5.66 1.99 -19.05
CA PRO A 137 5.26 0.91 -18.15
C PRO A 137 5.96 0.93 -16.78
N VAL A 138 5.21 0.61 -15.72
CA VAL A 138 5.69 0.60 -14.33
C VAL A 138 5.82 -0.83 -13.82
N VAL A 139 6.98 -1.15 -13.26
CA VAL A 139 7.21 -2.31 -12.39
C VAL A 139 7.40 -1.80 -10.97
N MET A 140 6.95 -2.58 -9.99
CA MET A 140 7.18 -2.30 -8.58
C MET A 140 7.96 -3.44 -7.92
N VAL A 141 8.83 -3.10 -6.98
CA VAL A 141 9.50 -4.06 -6.11
C VAL A 141 9.23 -3.65 -4.67
N ASN A 142 8.44 -4.44 -3.93
CA ASN A 142 8.10 -4.16 -2.51
C ASN A 142 7.68 -2.69 -2.28
N TRP A 143 6.74 -2.17 -3.08
CA TRP A 143 6.23 -0.78 -3.06
C TRP A 143 7.15 0.32 -3.60
N GLU A 144 8.36 -0.02 -4.05
CA GLU A 144 9.22 0.93 -4.75
C GLU A 144 8.97 0.93 -6.25
N PHE A 145 9.01 2.10 -6.88
CA PHE A 145 8.71 2.29 -8.30
C PHE A 145 9.95 2.13 -9.18
N PHE A 146 9.82 1.28 -10.20
CA PHE A 146 10.75 1.13 -11.32
C PHE A 146 10.00 1.60 -12.56
N ASP A 147 10.30 2.83 -12.96
CA ASP A 147 9.58 3.56 -14.00
C ASP A 147 10.18 3.28 -15.39
N ASN A 148 9.42 3.61 -16.44
CA ASN A 148 9.82 3.51 -17.86
C ASN A 148 10.43 2.15 -18.23
N GLN A 149 9.89 1.07 -17.67
CA GLN A 149 10.47 -0.26 -17.84
C GLN A 149 10.23 -0.79 -19.26
N THR A 150 11.21 -1.54 -19.74
CA THR A 150 11.11 -2.38 -20.94
C THR A 150 11.27 -3.85 -20.53
N PRO A 151 10.93 -4.80 -21.41
CA PRO A 151 11.21 -6.21 -21.16
C PRO A 151 12.68 -6.47 -20.79
N GLU A 152 13.62 -5.80 -21.44
CA GLU A 152 15.06 -5.94 -21.18
C GLU A 152 15.47 -5.37 -19.81
N SER A 153 14.98 -4.19 -19.45
CA SER A 153 15.31 -3.59 -18.15
C SER A 153 14.69 -4.36 -16.99
N ALA A 154 13.46 -4.84 -17.15
CA ALA A 154 12.77 -5.66 -16.15
C ALA A 154 13.46 -7.03 -15.99
N LEU A 155 13.94 -7.62 -17.07
CA LEU A 155 14.72 -8.86 -17.04
C LEU A 155 16.04 -8.66 -16.26
N GLN A 156 16.72 -7.55 -16.50
CA GLN A 156 17.94 -7.20 -15.79
C GLN A 156 17.65 -6.99 -14.28
N LEU A 157 16.56 -6.29 -13.95
CA LEU A 157 16.11 -6.07 -12.58
C LEU A 157 15.94 -7.38 -11.81
N VAL A 158 15.17 -8.34 -12.34
CA VAL A 158 14.94 -9.62 -11.63
C VAL A 158 16.20 -10.48 -11.54
N ARG A 159 17.10 -10.41 -12.53
CA ARG A 159 18.40 -11.10 -12.49
C ARG A 159 19.32 -10.54 -11.43
N ASP A 160 19.33 -9.22 -11.27
CA ASP A 160 20.13 -8.56 -10.24
C ASP A 160 19.61 -8.90 -8.84
N ILE A 161 18.29 -8.94 -8.63
CA ILE A 161 17.67 -9.46 -7.39
C ILE A 161 18.09 -10.91 -7.14
N LYS A 162 17.99 -11.80 -8.13
CA LYS A 162 18.41 -13.21 -7.98
C LYS A 162 19.90 -13.35 -7.69
N ALA A 163 20.73 -12.46 -8.23
CA ALA A 163 22.16 -12.40 -7.94
C ALA A 163 22.49 -11.78 -6.57
N GLY A 164 21.50 -11.24 -5.83
CA GLY A 164 21.70 -10.57 -4.54
C GLY A 164 22.38 -9.20 -4.68
N LYS A 165 22.27 -8.57 -5.84
CA LYS A 165 22.76 -7.20 -6.05
C LYS A 165 21.70 -6.21 -5.58
N PRO A 166 22.10 -5.10 -4.94
CA PRO A 166 21.19 -3.99 -4.65
C PRO A 166 20.52 -3.49 -5.93
N VAL A 167 19.23 -3.21 -5.86
CA VAL A 167 18.47 -2.60 -6.96
C VAL A 167 17.95 -1.24 -6.53
N HIS A 168 17.95 -0.29 -7.47
CA HIS A 168 17.73 1.13 -7.22
C HIS A 168 16.38 1.56 -7.80
N PRO A 169 15.38 1.88 -6.97
CA PRO A 169 14.13 2.50 -7.40
C PRO A 169 14.35 3.80 -8.18
N THR A 170 13.45 4.12 -9.11
CA THR A 170 13.58 5.36 -9.91
C THR A 170 13.31 6.63 -9.10
N ARG A 171 12.40 6.55 -8.12
CA ARG A 171 11.96 7.71 -7.31
C ARG A 171 11.92 7.41 -5.81
N GLY A 172 12.69 6.44 -5.36
CA GLY A 172 12.65 5.92 -3.99
C GLY A 172 13.96 6.02 -3.24
N SER A 173 14.09 5.16 -2.23
CA SER A 173 15.33 4.99 -1.46
C SER A 173 16.50 4.55 -2.35
N GLU A 174 17.73 4.74 -1.89
CA GLU A 174 18.93 4.33 -2.62
C GLU A 174 18.91 2.83 -2.89
N VAL A 175 18.40 1.99 -1.98
CA VAL A 175 18.29 0.55 -2.19
C VAL A 175 16.87 0.11 -1.88
N ALA A 176 16.25 -0.63 -2.80
CA ALA A 176 14.91 -1.16 -2.57
C ALA A 176 14.89 -2.08 -1.33
N PRO A 177 13.94 -1.90 -0.39
CA PRO A 177 13.83 -2.74 0.78
C PRO A 177 13.36 -4.14 0.40
N THR A 178 13.70 -5.14 1.22
CA THR A 178 13.05 -6.46 1.19
C THR A 178 11.57 -6.34 1.58
N PHE A 179 10.77 -7.39 1.32
CA PHE A 179 9.33 -7.37 1.63
C PHE A 179 9.07 -7.18 3.13
N LYS A 180 9.93 -7.77 3.97
CA LYS A 180 9.86 -7.62 5.43
C LYS A 180 10.20 -6.21 5.89
N GLU A 181 11.21 -5.59 5.29
CA GLU A 181 11.59 -4.20 5.59
C GLU A 181 10.53 -3.21 5.10
N ALA A 182 10.00 -3.39 3.89
CA ALA A 182 8.90 -2.58 3.37
C ALA A 182 7.65 -2.71 4.26
N SER A 183 7.30 -3.93 4.67
CA SER A 183 6.21 -4.17 5.62
C SER A 183 6.46 -3.50 6.98
N ARG A 184 7.71 -3.45 7.46
CA ARG A 184 8.05 -2.73 8.69
C ARG A 184 7.83 -1.22 8.55
N ILE A 185 8.22 -0.65 7.40
CA ILE A 185 7.96 0.76 7.08
C ILE A 185 6.45 1.04 7.06
N LEU A 186 5.66 0.17 6.41
CA LEU A 186 4.19 0.29 6.33
C LEU A 186 3.48 0.06 7.68
N ALA A 187 4.08 -0.67 8.61
CA ALA A 187 3.64 -0.72 10.02
C ALA A 187 3.90 0.61 10.78
N GLY A 188 4.58 1.55 10.13
CA GLY A 188 4.95 2.86 10.65
C GLY A 188 6.21 2.84 11.49
N PHE A 189 7.17 1.98 11.15
CA PHE A 189 8.52 1.98 11.71
C PHE A 189 9.54 2.26 10.58
N PRO A 190 9.64 3.52 10.10
CA PRO A 190 10.52 3.86 8.99
C PRO A 190 11.99 3.67 9.37
N ASN A 191 12.83 3.34 8.39
CA ASN A 191 14.29 3.38 8.56
C ASN A 191 14.77 4.84 8.48
N PRO A 192 15.33 5.43 9.54
CA PRO A 192 15.77 6.83 9.53
C PRO A 192 16.83 7.16 8.47
N GLU A 193 17.64 6.17 8.07
CA GLU A 193 18.72 6.35 7.08
C GLU A 193 18.17 6.53 5.66
N THR A 194 17.03 5.90 5.35
CA THR A 194 16.44 5.88 4.01
C THR A 194 15.15 6.69 3.88
N ALA A 195 14.50 7.07 4.99
CA ALA A 195 13.17 7.70 5.00
C ALA A 195 13.02 8.99 4.19
N ASN A 196 14.12 9.74 3.99
CA ASN A 196 14.12 11.02 3.27
C ASN A 196 14.94 10.96 1.96
N GLN A 197 15.22 9.76 1.47
CA GLN A 197 15.87 9.57 0.17
C GLN A 197 14.85 9.60 -0.96
N GLY A 198 15.33 9.81 -2.19
CA GLY A 198 14.49 9.90 -3.38
C GLY A 198 13.94 11.30 -3.64
N VAL A 199 13.13 11.40 -4.70
CA VAL A 199 12.50 12.66 -5.12
C VAL A 199 11.00 12.59 -4.86
N ALA A 200 10.42 13.67 -4.34
CA ALA A 200 8.99 13.73 -4.03
C ALA A 200 8.10 13.67 -5.29
N ALA A 201 8.58 14.24 -6.40
CA ALA A 201 7.92 14.20 -7.71
C ALA A 201 8.99 14.17 -8.80
N GLY A 202 8.75 13.37 -9.83
CA GLY A 202 9.66 13.32 -10.98
C GLY A 202 9.30 14.36 -12.05
N PRO A 203 10.18 14.58 -13.05
CA PRO A 203 9.98 15.60 -14.08
C PRO A 203 8.68 15.48 -14.87
N ALA A 204 8.21 14.26 -15.17
CA ALA A 204 6.98 14.03 -15.92
C ALA A 204 5.75 14.50 -15.13
N SER A 205 5.72 14.21 -13.82
CA SER A 205 4.64 14.67 -12.94
C SER A 205 4.60 16.20 -12.81
N LEU A 206 5.77 16.86 -12.89
CA LEU A 206 5.89 18.31 -12.75
C LEU A 206 5.70 19.08 -14.06
N TRP A 207 5.56 18.39 -15.20
CA TRP A 207 5.47 19.03 -16.51
C TRP A 207 4.34 20.06 -16.61
N GLY A 208 3.17 19.71 -16.06
CA GLY A 208 2.02 20.63 -16.04
C GLY A 208 2.29 21.90 -15.25
N LEU A 209 3.01 21.80 -14.13
CA LEU A 209 3.40 22.95 -13.30
C LEU A 209 4.39 23.84 -14.03
N GLN A 210 5.41 23.26 -14.67
CA GLN A 210 6.40 24.01 -15.45
C GLN A 210 5.74 24.81 -16.58
N VAL A 211 4.82 24.18 -17.33
CA VAL A 211 4.07 24.87 -18.40
C VAL A 211 3.18 25.99 -17.84
N ALA A 212 2.60 25.81 -16.65
CA ALA A 212 1.80 26.85 -16.02
C ALA A 212 2.65 28.07 -15.64
N GLU A 213 3.82 27.85 -15.03
CA GLU A 213 4.77 28.92 -14.67
C GLU A 213 5.28 29.67 -15.91
N GLU A 214 5.70 28.95 -16.96
CA GLU A 214 6.17 29.54 -18.22
C GLU A 214 5.12 30.46 -18.88
N LYS A 215 3.85 30.12 -18.72
CA LYS A 215 2.73 30.87 -19.30
C LYS A 215 2.13 31.91 -18.35
N GLY A 216 2.66 32.06 -17.14
CA GLY A 216 2.11 32.94 -16.11
C GLY A 216 0.66 32.57 -15.75
N MET A 217 0.33 31.29 -15.76
CA MET A 217 -0.99 30.79 -15.39
C MET A 217 -1.13 30.82 -13.87
N GLU A 218 -2.17 31.50 -13.37
CA GLU A 218 -2.53 31.50 -11.97
C GLU A 218 -3.86 30.78 -11.78
N ALA A 219 -3.99 30.05 -10.66
CA ALA A 219 -5.29 29.50 -10.28
C ALA A 219 -6.27 30.66 -10.06
N PRO A 220 -7.53 30.57 -10.56
CA PRO A 220 -8.49 31.62 -10.34
C PRO A 220 -8.79 31.78 -8.85
N ASP A 221 -9.07 33.00 -8.40
CA ASP A 221 -9.39 33.28 -7.00
C ASP A 221 -10.60 32.43 -6.57
N PRO A 222 -10.45 31.54 -5.56
CA PRO A 222 -11.55 30.72 -5.05
C PRO A 222 -12.77 31.52 -4.61
N GLN A 223 -12.60 32.79 -4.23
CA GLN A 223 -13.68 33.69 -3.81
C GLN A 223 -14.45 34.32 -4.99
N HIS A 224 -13.85 34.33 -6.19
CA HIS A 224 -14.41 34.93 -7.41
C HIS A 224 -14.70 33.88 -8.50
N PHE A 225 -14.70 32.59 -8.14
CA PHE A 225 -15.06 31.51 -9.05
C PHE A 225 -16.59 31.46 -9.22
N GLU A 226 -17.12 31.98 -10.33
CA GLU A 226 -18.48 31.65 -10.74
C GLU A 226 -18.54 30.15 -11.06
N LYS A 227 -19.36 29.40 -10.30
CA LYS A 227 -19.55 27.96 -10.54
C LYS A 227 -19.97 27.76 -12.00
N SER A 228 -19.27 26.86 -12.72
CA SER A 228 -19.70 26.48 -14.08
C SER A 228 -21.10 25.89 -14.06
N GLU A 229 -21.84 25.96 -15.17
CA GLU A 229 -23.16 25.31 -15.29
C GLU A 229 -23.10 23.80 -14.97
N ALA A 230 -21.97 23.13 -15.23
CA ALA A 230 -21.75 21.74 -14.85
C ALA A 230 -21.56 21.56 -13.32
N ALA A 231 -20.86 22.49 -12.66
CA ALA A 231 -20.74 22.52 -11.21
C ALA A 231 -22.07 22.88 -10.52
N GLN A 232 -22.92 23.67 -11.18
CA GLN A 232 -24.28 23.98 -10.75
C GLN A 232 -25.24 22.81 -10.99
N ALA A 233 -25.10 22.09 -12.11
CA ALA A 233 -25.91 20.92 -12.44
C ALA A 233 -25.56 19.68 -11.58
N GLY A 234 -24.35 19.64 -11.01
CA GLY A 234 -23.92 18.64 -10.04
C GLY A 234 -24.42 18.90 -8.61
N GLU A 235 -25.09 20.02 -8.35
CA GLU A 235 -25.77 20.29 -7.07
C GLU A 235 -27.04 19.44 -6.94
N THR A 236 -26.86 18.14 -6.78
CA THR A 236 -27.79 17.39 -5.95
C THR A 236 -27.57 17.85 -4.50
N ALA A 237 -28.63 17.82 -3.68
CA ALA A 237 -28.65 18.33 -2.31
C ALA A 237 -27.62 17.71 -1.32
N SER A 238 -26.67 16.90 -1.82
CA SER A 238 -25.57 16.30 -1.07
C SER A 238 -24.36 17.23 -0.87
N GLY A 239 -24.15 18.25 -1.72
CA GLY A 239 -22.94 19.10 -1.65
C GLY A 239 -22.90 20.07 -0.46
N GLY A 240 -24.05 20.65 -0.08
CA GLY A 240 -24.16 21.47 1.14
C GLY A 240 -24.21 20.63 2.43
N ALA A 241 -24.79 19.44 2.34
CA ALA A 241 -24.86 18.48 3.44
C ALA A 241 -23.51 17.79 3.72
N ALA A 242 -22.66 17.58 2.71
CA ALA A 242 -21.35 16.95 2.89
C ALA A 242 -20.38 17.77 3.76
N ASN A 243 -20.48 19.11 3.73
CA ASN A 243 -19.69 19.98 4.61
C ASN A 243 -20.31 20.18 6.01
N GLN A 244 -21.48 19.58 6.27
CA GLN A 244 -22.08 19.46 7.61
C GLN A 244 -22.18 18.00 8.08
N ALA A 245 -21.84 17.04 7.21
CA ALA A 245 -21.80 15.61 7.51
C ALA A 245 -20.67 15.36 8.52
N GLY A 246 -21.04 15.36 9.80
CA GLY A 246 -20.13 15.33 10.94
C GLY A 246 -20.65 16.12 12.15
N LYS A 247 -21.69 16.95 11.99
CA LYS A 247 -22.31 17.69 13.11
C LYS A 247 -23.60 17.06 13.64
N ASP A 248 -24.34 16.35 12.81
CA ASP A 248 -25.54 15.63 13.24
C ASP A 248 -25.19 14.17 13.58
N PRO A 249 -25.73 13.61 14.68
CA PRO A 249 -25.55 12.20 15.00
C PRO A 249 -26.17 11.34 13.90
N VAL A 250 -25.35 10.54 13.24
CA VAL A 250 -25.79 9.61 12.19
C VAL A 250 -26.20 8.27 12.80
N GLY A 251 -27.50 7.97 12.77
CA GLY A 251 -28.06 6.67 13.12
C GLY A 251 -29.56 6.73 13.40
N ASN A 252 -30.39 6.19 12.49
CA ASN A 252 -31.78 5.87 12.81
C ASN A 252 -31.84 4.54 13.58
N GLU A 253 -33.01 4.21 14.14
CA GLU A 253 -33.25 2.88 14.72
C GLU A 253 -32.77 1.79 13.74
N HIS A 254 -31.84 0.95 14.23
CA HIS A 254 -31.12 -0.12 13.51
C HIS A 254 -29.82 0.24 12.75
N SER A 255 -29.27 1.45 12.88
CA SER A 255 -27.91 1.72 12.35
C SER A 255 -26.81 1.05 13.19
N SER A 256 -25.75 0.57 12.53
CA SER A 256 -24.58 -0.10 13.11
C SER A 256 -23.75 0.76 14.08
N ALA A 257 -24.10 2.04 14.25
CA ALA A 257 -23.49 2.97 15.19
C ALA A 257 -24.04 2.88 16.64
N GLN A 258 -24.98 1.97 16.93
CA GLN A 258 -25.49 1.81 18.30
C GLN A 258 -24.55 0.95 19.18
N HIS A 259 -23.64 1.61 19.91
CA HIS A 259 -23.21 1.10 21.21
C HIS A 259 -24.32 1.39 22.22
N LYS A 260 -25.04 0.35 22.68
CA LYS A 260 -25.80 0.46 23.93
C LYS A 260 -24.78 0.39 25.07
N GLU A 261 -24.66 1.48 25.83
CA GLU A 261 -24.07 1.40 27.17
C GLU A 261 -24.84 0.34 27.96
N ALA A 262 -24.13 -0.66 28.48
CA ALA A 262 -24.71 -1.61 29.40
C ALA A 262 -24.85 -0.91 30.76
N ASP A 263 -26.10 -0.65 31.17
CA ASP A 263 -26.41 -0.25 32.54
C ASP A 263 -25.89 -1.30 33.54
N LYS A 264 -25.36 -0.78 34.64
CA LYS A 264 -24.75 -1.51 35.78
C LYS A 264 -25.68 -2.52 36.45
#